data_AF-A0A843J8C9-F1
#
_entry.id   AF-A0A843J8C9-F1
#
_cell.length_a   1.000
_cell.length_b   1.000
_cell.length_c   1.000
_cell.angle_alpha   90.00
_cell.angle_beta   90.00
_cell.angle_gamma   90.00
#
_symmetry.space_group_name_H-M   'P 1'
#
loop_
_entity.id
_entity.type
_entity.pdbx_description
1 polymer ?
#
loop_
_entity_poly.entity_id
_entity_poly.type
_entity_poly.pdbx_seq_one_letter_code
_entity_poly.pdbx_strand_id
1 'polypeptide(L)'
;MEYKGRSIGFRRTVGAVADLAKLAPGGKLERLNEIMNEENVGASVEGSAQILAILNKWYEISLSMEDPGYTADPIPVEWFLCLDADDFTKLSNEAMKRFQEDDKPTVEATEIKSKKN
;
A
#
# COMPACT_ATOMS: atom_id res chain seq x y z
N MET A 1 -14.90 -5.47 -2.92
CA MET A 1 -14.83 -6.47 -1.85
C MET A 1 -15.04 -5.77 -0.52
N GLU A 2 -15.53 -6.49 0.50
CA GLU A 2 -15.85 -5.89 1.81
C GLU A 2 -15.19 -6.66 2.95
N TYR A 3 -14.84 -5.94 4.00
CA TYR A 3 -14.37 -6.47 5.28
C TYR A 3 -15.31 -5.95 6.37
N LYS A 4 -15.91 -6.81 7.21
CA LYS A 4 -16.89 -6.38 8.24
C LYS A 4 -17.99 -5.41 7.74
N GLY A 5 -18.44 -5.57 6.49
CA GLY A 5 -19.48 -4.73 5.88
C GLY A 5 -19.01 -3.34 5.41
N ARG A 6 -17.69 -3.10 5.31
CA ARG A 6 -17.09 -1.87 4.78
C ARG A 6 -16.23 -2.17 3.56
N SER A 7 -16.29 -1.29 2.56
CA SER A 7 -15.47 -1.40 1.35
C SER A 7 -13.99 -1.33 1.69
N ILE A 8 -13.21 -2.22 1.08
CA ILE A 8 -11.76 -2.24 1.26
C ILE A 8 -11.13 -1.14 0.40
N GLY A 9 -10.26 -0.34 1.00
CA GLY A 9 -9.51 0.71 0.31
C GLY A 9 -8.01 0.64 0.57
N PHE A 10 -7.26 1.29 -0.30
CA PHE A 10 -5.79 1.36 -0.29
C PHE A 10 -5.37 2.78 -0.66
N ARG A 11 -4.30 3.27 -0.04
CA ARG A 11 -3.75 4.60 -0.35
C ARG A 11 -2.24 4.63 -0.17
N ARG A 12 -1.51 5.21 -1.12
CA ARG A 12 -0.08 5.46 -1.02
C ARG A 12 0.16 6.82 -0.35
N THR A 13 0.14 6.82 0.97
CA THR A 13 0.56 7.99 1.75
C THR A 13 2.08 8.00 1.95
N VAL A 14 2.63 9.13 2.41
CA VAL A 14 4.04 9.18 2.86
C VAL A 14 4.31 8.18 3.98
N GLY A 15 3.33 7.97 4.88
CA GLY A 15 3.41 6.95 5.92
C GLY A 15 3.46 5.54 5.35
N ALA A 16 2.66 5.26 4.31
CA ALA A 16 2.68 3.97 3.62
C ALA A 16 4.05 3.72 2.97
N VAL A 17 4.62 4.71 2.29
CA VAL A 17 5.97 4.62 1.70
C VAL A 17 7.02 4.34 2.77
N ALA A 18 6.97 5.02 3.93
CA ALA A 18 7.91 4.81 5.01
C ALA A 18 7.79 3.41 5.64
N ASP A 19 6.58 2.87 5.79
CA ASP A 19 6.37 1.51 6.30
C ASP A 19 6.76 0.44 5.25
N LEU A 20 6.44 0.65 3.97
CA LEU A 20 6.85 -0.24 2.88
C LEU A 20 8.38 -0.28 2.70
N ALA A 21 9.07 0.84 2.87
CA ALA A 21 10.52 0.88 2.81
C ALA A 21 11.18 -0.03 3.87
N LYS A 22 10.55 -0.22 5.05
CA LYS A 22 11.06 -1.13 6.08
C LYS A 22 10.97 -2.60 5.67
N LEU A 23 9.99 -2.94 4.82
CA LEU A 23 9.86 -4.29 4.25
C LEU A 23 10.79 -4.48 3.04
N ALA A 24 11.01 -3.41 2.27
CA ALA A 24 11.77 -3.48 1.04
C ALA A 24 13.26 -3.84 1.28
N PRO A 25 13.85 -4.74 0.47
CA PRO A 25 15.24 -5.13 0.61
C PRO A 25 16.22 -3.94 0.59
N GLY A 26 16.80 -3.65 1.76
CA GLY A 26 17.73 -2.54 1.95
C GLY A 26 17.09 -1.15 1.95
N GLY A 27 15.79 -1.03 2.27
CA GLY A 27 15.11 0.26 2.35
C GLY A 27 14.63 0.81 1.00
N LYS A 28 14.82 0.04 -0.08
CA LYS A 28 14.67 0.49 -1.46
C LYS A 28 13.29 0.17 -1.99
N LEU A 29 12.39 1.14 -1.98
CA LEU A 29 10.99 0.96 -2.41
C LEU A 29 10.88 0.43 -3.85
N GLU A 30 11.82 0.75 -4.74
CA GLU A 30 11.89 0.21 -6.09
C GLU A 30 12.05 -1.32 -6.15
N ARG A 31 12.50 -1.92 -5.05
CA ARG A 31 12.67 -3.38 -4.87
C ARG A 31 11.46 -4.03 -4.20
N LEU A 32 10.35 -3.32 -3.99
CA LEU A 32 9.13 -3.91 -3.43
C LEU A 32 8.60 -5.07 -4.30
N ASN A 33 8.80 -4.99 -5.62
CA ASN A 33 8.45 -6.08 -6.55
C ASN A 33 9.23 -7.36 -6.30
N GLU A 34 10.43 -7.30 -5.70
CA GLU A 34 11.20 -8.51 -5.38
C GLU A 34 10.50 -9.33 -4.31
N ILE A 35 9.85 -8.68 -3.33
CA ILE A 35 9.06 -9.35 -2.31
C ILE A 35 7.90 -10.14 -2.94
N MET A 36 7.20 -9.53 -3.90
CA MET A 36 6.05 -10.16 -4.55
C MET A 36 6.46 -11.30 -5.50
N ASN A 37 7.69 -11.28 -6.01
CA ASN A 37 8.20 -12.27 -6.97
C ASN A 37 9.24 -13.23 -6.35
N GLU A 38 9.26 -13.36 -5.02
CA GLU A 38 10.16 -14.26 -4.32
C GLU A 38 9.95 -15.72 -4.77
N GLU A 39 11.05 -16.48 -4.94
CA GLU A 39 10.97 -17.87 -5.43
C GLU A 39 10.21 -18.77 -4.45
N ASN A 40 10.30 -18.45 -3.15
CA ASN A 40 9.50 -19.08 -2.12
C ASN A 40 8.08 -18.50 -2.14
N VAL A 41 7.13 -19.29 -2.65
CA VAL A 41 5.70 -18.92 -2.74
C VAL A 41 5.13 -18.48 -1.40
N GLY A 42 5.52 -19.11 -0.28
CA GLY A 42 5.06 -18.70 1.05
C GLY A 42 5.54 -17.30 1.42
N ALA A 43 6.82 -17.01 1.19
CA ALA A 43 7.39 -15.69 1.44
C ALA A 43 6.78 -14.61 0.53
N SER A 44 6.52 -14.95 -0.74
CA SER A 44 5.85 -14.05 -1.70
C SER A 44 4.43 -13.69 -1.26
N VAL A 45 3.65 -14.68 -0.81
CA VAL A 45 2.27 -14.47 -0.32
C VAL A 45 2.26 -13.66 0.97
N GLU A 46 3.11 -13.99 1.94
CA GLU A 46 3.24 -13.25 3.19
C GLU A 46 3.63 -11.79 2.95
N GLY A 47 4.63 -11.56 2.10
CA GLY A 47 5.07 -10.23 1.74
C GLY A 47 4.00 -9.41 1.03
N SER A 48 3.26 -10.04 0.10
CA SER A 48 2.12 -9.41 -0.58
C SER A 48 1.01 -9.02 0.41
N ALA A 49 0.69 -9.91 1.36
CA ALA A 49 -0.30 -9.64 2.40
C ALA A 49 0.13 -8.48 3.33
N GLN A 50 1.42 -8.39 3.67
CA GLN A 50 1.96 -7.27 4.43
C GLN A 50 1.86 -5.94 3.67
N ILE A 51 2.14 -5.94 2.37
CA ILE A 51 1.98 -4.76 1.51
C ILE A 51 0.52 -4.29 1.51
N LEU A 52 -0.43 -5.21 1.31
CA LEU A 52 -1.87 -4.92 1.36
C LEU A 52 -2.28 -4.29 2.70
N ALA A 53 -1.85 -4.89 3.81
CA ALA A 53 -2.16 -4.40 5.15
C ALA A 53 -1.58 -3.00 5.41
N ILE A 54 -0.36 -2.71 4.95
CA ILE A 54 0.23 -1.38 5.09
C ILE A 54 -0.56 -0.34 4.29
N LEU A 55 -0.88 -0.63 3.03
CA LEU A 55 -1.63 0.29 2.18
C LEU A 55 -3.05 0.54 2.72
N ASN A 56 -3.70 -0.49 3.24
CA ASN A 56 -5.00 -0.36 3.88
C ASN A 56 -4.90 0.42 5.20
N LYS A 57 -3.90 0.15 6.04
CA LYS A 57 -3.69 0.87 7.29
C LYS A 57 -3.61 2.37 7.08
N TRP A 58 -2.83 2.80 6.10
CA TRP A 58 -2.67 4.22 5.83
C TRP A 58 -3.87 4.86 5.11
N TYR A 59 -4.64 4.07 4.37
CA TYR A 59 -5.96 4.48 3.89
C TYR A 59 -6.90 4.76 5.08
N GLU A 60 -7.01 3.84 6.03
CA GLU A 60 -7.87 4.00 7.22
C GLU A 60 -7.48 5.20 8.09
N ILE A 61 -6.18 5.35 8.34
CA ILE A 61 -5.65 6.51 9.06
C ILE A 61 -5.99 7.78 8.30
N SER A 62 -5.84 7.81 6.98
CA SER A 62 -6.16 9.01 6.19
C SER A 62 -7.64 9.38 6.27
N LEU A 63 -8.55 8.40 6.25
CA LEU A 63 -9.98 8.64 6.45
C LEU A 63 -10.27 9.23 7.83
N SER A 64 -9.62 8.73 8.89
CA SER A 64 -9.81 9.28 10.24
C SER A 64 -9.31 10.72 10.41
N MET A 65 -8.41 11.18 9.53
CA MET A 65 -7.95 12.57 9.50
C MET A 65 -8.87 13.46 8.66
N GLU A 66 -9.58 12.87 7.69
CA GLU A 66 -10.51 13.56 6.79
C GLU A 66 -11.92 13.69 7.40
N ASP A 67 -12.36 12.69 8.18
CA ASP A 67 -13.65 12.63 8.84
C ASP A 67 -13.47 12.49 10.36
N PRO A 68 -13.74 13.56 11.15
CA PRO A 68 -13.62 13.55 12.60
C PRO A 68 -14.48 12.52 13.34
N GLY A 69 -15.52 11.97 12.70
CA GLY A 69 -16.37 10.91 13.25
C GLY A 69 -15.86 9.50 12.95
N TYR A 70 -14.86 9.37 12.07
CA TYR A 70 -14.37 8.09 11.59
C TYR A 70 -13.25 7.53 12.46
N THR A 71 -13.41 6.28 12.90
CA THR A 71 -12.36 5.54 13.60
C THR A 71 -11.70 4.56 12.64
N ALA A 72 -10.40 4.69 12.44
CA ALA A 72 -9.62 3.78 11.60
C ALA A 72 -9.72 2.32 12.08
N ASP A 73 -10.12 1.40 11.20
CA ASP A 73 -10.17 -0.05 11.47
C ASP A 73 -9.32 -0.80 10.43
N PRO A 74 -7.97 -0.71 10.50
CA PRO A 74 -7.07 -1.32 9.54
C PRO A 74 -7.25 -2.84 9.49
N ILE A 75 -7.30 -3.38 8.27
CA ILE A 75 -7.41 -4.82 8.02
C ILE A 75 -6.07 -5.48 8.38
N PRO A 76 -6.08 -6.52 9.22
CA PRO A 76 -4.86 -7.20 9.64
C PRO A 76 -4.33 -8.14 8.53
N VAL A 77 -3.03 -8.44 8.57
CA VAL A 77 -2.35 -9.33 7.59
C VAL A 77 -3.03 -10.69 7.53
N GLU A 78 -3.39 -11.24 8.68
CA GLU A 78 -4.04 -12.54 8.84
C GLU A 78 -5.35 -12.62 8.08
N TRP A 79 -6.09 -11.52 7.95
CA TRP A 79 -7.32 -11.53 7.18
C TRP A 79 -7.05 -11.71 5.68
N PHE A 80 -6.02 -11.03 5.14
CA PHE A 80 -5.62 -11.22 3.75
C PHE A 80 -5.11 -12.65 3.49
N LEU A 81 -4.40 -13.24 4.44
CA LEU A 81 -3.93 -14.63 4.35
C LEU A 81 -5.04 -15.68 4.42
N CYS A 82 -6.24 -15.32 4.88
CA CYS A 82 -7.40 -16.21 4.89
C CYS A 82 -8.22 -16.16 3.60
N LEU A 83 -7.86 -15.32 2.64
CA LEU A 83 -8.57 -15.22 1.37
C LEU A 83 -8.26 -16.41 0.46
N ASP A 84 -9.19 -16.71 -0.44
CA ASP A 84 -8.86 -17.56 -1.58
C ASP A 84 -7.92 -16.82 -2.55
N ALA A 85 -7.30 -17.58 -3.45
CA ALA A 85 -6.31 -17.06 -4.38
C ALA A 85 -6.89 -16.01 -5.34
N ASP A 86 -8.16 -16.15 -5.74
CA ASP A 86 -8.81 -15.24 -6.69
C ASP A 86 -9.06 -13.88 -6.04
N ASP A 87 -9.57 -13.89 -4.82
CA ASP A 87 -9.85 -12.70 -4.04
C ASP A 87 -8.58 -11.99 -3.57
N PHE A 88 -7.57 -12.76 -3.16
CA PHE A 88 -6.24 -12.22 -2.88
C PHE A 88 -5.62 -11.53 -4.11
N THR A 89 -5.73 -12.15 -5.28
CA THR A 89 -5.19 -11.60 -6.53
C THR A 89 -5.93 -10.32 -6.95
N LYS A 90 -7.26 -10.29 -6.82
CA LYS A 90 -8.06 -9.08 -7.11
C LYS A 90 -7.65 -7.91 -6.22
N LEU A 91 -7.51 -8.13 -4.91
CA LEU A 91 -7.09 -7.09 -3.97
C LEU A 91 -5.66 -6.64 -4.22
N SER A 92 -4.75 -7.57 -4.52
CA SER A 92 -3.35 -7.25 -4.89
C SER A 92 -3.29 -6.32 -6.11
N ASN A 93 -4.05 -6.65 -7.16
CA ASN A 93 -4.14 -5.81 -8.36
C ASN A 93 -4.75 -4.43 -8.07
N GLU A 94 -5.81 -4.38 -7.27
CA GLU A 94 -6.45 -3.12 -6.88
C GLU A 94 -5.49 -2.23 -6.08
N ALA A 95 -4.80 -2.79 -5.08
CA ALA A 95 -3.86 -2.07 -4.25
C ALA A 95 -2.69 -1.51 -5.09
N MET A 96 -2.13 -2.31 -6.01
CA MET A 96 -1.05 -1.85 -6.89
C MET A 96 -1.51 -0.77 -7.87
N LYS A 97 -2.75 -0.89 -8.39
CA LYS A 97 -3.34 0.17 -9.21
C LYS A 97 -3.46 1.48 -8.43
N ARG A 98 -3.99 1.45 -7.19
CA ARG A 98 -4.09 2.63 -6.33
C ARG A 98 -2.72 3.22 -6.00
N PHE A 99 -1.75 2.36 -5.71
CA PHE A 99 -0.38 2.77 -5.45
C PHE A 99 0.22 3.57 -6.61
N GLN A 100 0.01 3.13 -7.84
CA GLN A 100 0.46 3.82 -9.05
C GLN A 100 -0.33 5.10 -9.35
N GLU A 101 -1.64 5.10 -9.10
CA GLU A 101 -2.49 6.29 -9.28
C GLU A 101 -2.07 7.43 -8.35
N ASP A 102 -1.79 7.11 -7.08
CA ASP A 102 -1.34 8.06 -6.06
C ASP A 102 0.12 8.54 -6.25
N ASP A 103 0.92 7.85 -7.06
CA ASP A 103 2.29 8.29 -7.41
C ASP A 103 2.31 9.36 -8.49
N LYS A 104 1.18 9.60 -9.17
CA LYS A 104 1.12 10.64 -10.20
C LYS A 104 1.29 12.02 -9.57
N PRO A 105 2.25 12.84 -10.03
CA PRO A 105 2.44 14.18 -9.49
C PRO A 105 1.18 15.01 -9.72
N THR A 106 0.60 15.52 -8.62
CA THR A 106 -0.60 16.37 -8.63
C THR A 106 -0.28 17.86 -8.71
N VAL A 107 1.01 18.21 -8.69
CA VAL A 107 1.50 19.58 -8.80
C VAL A 107 2.57 19.62 -9.88
N GLU A 108 2.44 20.54 -10.85
CA GLU A 108 3.52 20.83 -11.79
C GLU A 108 4.70 21.42 -10.99
N ALA A 109 5.73 20.62 -10.76
CA ALA A 109 6.96 21.10 -10.17
C ALA A 109 7.63 22.06 -11.17
N THR A 110 7.47 23.36 -10.96
CA THR A 110 8.20 24.36 -11.74
C THR A 110 9.69 24.15 -11.46
N GLU A 111 10.47 23.83 -12.49
CA GLU A 111 11.93 23.66 -12.36
C GLU A 111 12.54 24.92 -11.74
N ILE A 112 12.93 24.85 -10.47
CA ILE A 112 13.80 25.87 -9.88
C ILE A 112 15.19 25.60 -10.45
N LYS A 113 15.49 26.19 -11.62
CA LYS A 113 16.83 26.19 -12.19
C LYS A 113 17.78 26.83 -11.18
N SER A 114 18.54 25.99 -10.47
CA SER A 114 19.70 26.42 -9.71
C SER A 114 20.69 27.06 -10.69
N LYS A 115 20.75 28.39 -10.70
CA LYS A 115 21.91 29.11 -11.22
C LYS A 115 23.07 28.82 -10.28
N LYS A 116 23.98 27.94 -10.70
CA LYS A 116 25.35 27.93 -10.18
C LYS A 116 26.01 29.25 -10.59
N ASN A 117 26.33 30.09 -9.59
CA ASN A 117 27.39 31.09 -9.72
C ASN A 117 28.76 30.41 -9.69
#